data_AF-A0ABD2PEV5-F1
#
_entry.id   AF-A0ABD2PEV5-F1
#
_cell.length_a   1.000
_cell.length_b   1.000
_cell.length_c   1.000
_cell.angle_alpha   90.00
_cell.angle_beta   90.00
_cell.angle_gamma   90.00
#
_symmetry.space_group_name_H-M   'P 1'
#
loop_
_entity.id
_entity.type
_entity.pdbx_description
1 polymer ?
#
loop_
_entity_poly.entity_id
_entity_poly.type
_entity_poly.pdbx_seq_one_letter_code
_entity_poly.pdbx_strand_id
1 'polypeptide(L)'
;MIYVMMFTKHFRFLKADIFSNEIRRLCSKISTYKELNDGTVVVEKVGEVTTIGINRPEKRNCINSSTSRFLEIAIENFENDSRSYVGIIHGIGGNFCSGEDLEEIANQSSPKTSSMDFSHKIRTKPLVAAVSGYAVGGGLNIVLMCDLTVLEENALLGFYNRRFGLPCSKRQTHRLAATVGLSRALDLILTGRTLTAEEAFQWGLANRIVACGTALGQALQLARSLVKFPQQCLLHDRNILYESVFNINLHDENTNPSTVFHEESTHGAQKFVQMGIGKHGKSYNLKKKHIPDWEKE
;
A
#
# COMPACT_ATOMS: atom_id res chain seq x y z
N MET A 1 24.60 -2.61 -28.12
CA MET A 1 25.25 -1.37 -28.63
C MET A 1 25.07 -1.27 -30.16
N ILE A 2 23.86 -1.41 -30.70
CA ILE A 2 23.60 -1.32 -32.16
C ILE A 2 22.27 -0.60 -32.53
N TYR A 3 21.37 -0.28 -31.58
CA TYR A 3 20.04 0.28 -31.91
C TYR A 3 19.90 1.82 -31.80
N VAL A 4 20.96 2.59 -32.09
CA VAL A 4 20.94 4.08 -31.93
C VAL A 4 21.05 4.85 -33.26
N MET A 5 21.21 4.19 -34.42
CA MET A 5 21.60 4.88 -35.67
C MET A 5 20.52 5.06 -36.75
N MET A 6 19.22 5.21 -36.41
CA MET A 6 18.19 5.42 -37.46
C MET A 6 17.16 6.53 -37.20
N PHE A 7 17.48 7.58 -36.43
CA PHE A 7 16.59 8.75 -36.32
C PHE A 7 17.37 10.07 -36.30
N THR A 8 18.11 10.35 -37.37
CA THR A 8 18.69 11.69 -37.59
C THR A 8 18.68 12.06 -39.06
N LYS A 9 17.54 12.54 -39.56
CA LYS A 9 17.50 13.51 -40.65
C LYS A 9 16.16 14.26 -40.60
N HIS A 10 16.25 15.58 -40.48
CA HIS A 10 15.18 16.59 -40.50
C HIS A 10 14.46 16.89 -39.18
N PHE A 11 15.20 17.42 -38.19
CA PHE A 11 14.73 18.55 -37.36
C PHE A 11 15.97 19.30 -36.86
N ARG A 12 16.20 20.50 -37.41
CA ARG A 12 17.36 21.36 -37.12
C ARG A 12 16.95 22.35 -36.01
N PHE A 13 17.79 22.42 -34.97
CA PHE A 13 17.94 23.51 -33.99
C PHE A 13 16.72 23.86 -33.10
N LEU A 14 16.55 23.11 -32.02
CA LEU A 14 16.32 23.54 -30.62
C LEU A 14 15.88 22.29 -29.82
N LYS A 15 16.54 22.01 -28.68
CA LYS A 15 16.32 20.87 -27.73
C LYS A 15 17.19 19.61 -27.86
N ALA A 16 18.46 19.70 -28.27
CA ALA A 16 19.40 18.57 -28.09
C ALA A 16 19.97 18.50 -26.65
N ASP A 17 20.24 19.64 -26.02
CA ASP A 17 20.91 19.68 -24.70
C ASP A 17 19.97 19.42 -23.51
N ILE A 18 18.69 19.79 -23.62
CA ILE A 18 17.69 19.51 -22.58
C ILE A 18 17.40 18.00 -22.56
N PHE A 19 17.23 17.39 -23.74
CA PHE A 19 16.98 15.96 -23.88
C PHE A 19 18.18 15.11 -23.41
N SER A 20 19.42 15.57 -23.65
CA SER A 20 20.62 14.86 -23.21
C SER A 20 20.83 14.91 -21.69
N ASN A 21 20.48 16.02 -21.04
CA ASN A 21 20.54 16.16 -19.58
C ASN A 21 19.45 15.37 -18.87
N GLU A 22 18.23 15.33 -19.42
CA GLU A 22 17.14 14.49 -18.89
C GLU A 22 17.46 13.01 -19.02
N ILE A 23 18.00 12.57 -20.17
CA ILE A 23 18.45 11.19 -20.38
C ILE A 23 19.61 10.86 -19.44
N ARG A 24 20.60 11.73 -19.24
CA ARG A 24 21.68 11.50 -18.27
C ARG A 24 21.15 11.41 -16.83
N ARG A 25 20.14 12.22 -16.47
CA ARG A 25 19.52 12.19 -15.14
C ARG A 25 18.66 10.95 -14.93
N LEU A 26 18.00 10.45 -15.98
CA LEU A 26 17.26 9.19 -15.95
C LEU A 26 18.23 7.99 -15.89
N CYS A 27 19.27 7.98 -16.72
CA CYS A 27 20.30 6.96 -16.74
C CYS A 27 21.08 6.90 -15.42
N SER A 28 21.39 8.05 -14.81
CA SER A 28 22.00 8.09 -13.48
C SER A 28 21.04 7.50 -12.45
N LYS A 29 19.78 7.95 -12.38
CA LYS A 29 18.77 7.38 -11.46
C LYS A 29 18.55 5.87 -11.63
N ILE A 30 18.55 5.35 -12.87
CA ILE A 30 18.37 3.92 -13.15
C ILE A 30 19.60 3.11 -12.70
N SER A 31 20.81 3.60 -12.94
CA SER A 31 22.05 2.99 -12.45
C SER A 31 22.09 3.00 -10.92
N THR A 32 21.74 4.13 -10.30
CA THR A 32 21.68 4.27 -8.84
C THR A 32 20.58 3.40 -8.22
N TYR A 33 19.46 3.15 -8.90
CA TYR A 33 18.39 2.27 -8.38
C TYR A 33 18.83 0.81 -8.27
N LYS A 34 19.57 0.30 -9.27
CA LYS A 34 20.13 -1.06 -9.21
C LYS A 34 21.24 -1.21 -8.18
N GLU A 35 21.98 -0.14 -7.91
CA GLU A 35 23.07 -0.10 -6.91
C GLU A 35 22.57 0.19 -5.48
N LEU A 36 21.40 0.82 -5.32
CA LEU A 36 20.79 1.13 -4.01
C LEU A 36 19.77 0.09 -3.54
N ASN A 37 19.15 -0.70 -4.42
CA ASN A 37 18.09 -1.63 -4.01
C ASN A 37 18.62 -2.68 -3.02
N ASP A 38 18.15 -2.60 -1.77
CA ASP A 38 18.48 -3.53 -0.70
C ASP A 38 17.76 -4.89 -0.81
N GLY A 39 16.97 -5.07 -1.88
CA GLY A 39 16.23 -6.28 -2.16
C GLY A 39 14.88 -6.35 -1.45
N THR A 40 14.50 -5.34 -0.65
CA THR A 40 13.22 -5.33 0.08
C THR A 40 12.01 -5.04 -0.80
N VAL A 41 12.24 -4.53 -2.01
CA VAL A 41 11.21 -4.35 -3.04
C VAL A 41 11.72 -4.90 -4.37
N VAL A 42 10.92 -5.78 -4.97
CA VAL A 42 11.22 -6.41 -6.26
C VAL A 42 10.23 -5.87 -7.28
N VAL A 43 10.73 -5.39 -8.42
CA VAL A 43 9.90 -4.86 -9.50
C VAL A 43 10.12 -5.68 -10.76
N GLU A 44 9.04 -6.18 -11.36
CA GLU A 44 9.09 -6.90 -12.62
C GLU A 44 8.13 -6.30 -13.65
N LYS A 45 8.43 -6.50 -14.94
CA LYS A 45 7.58 -6.06 -16.04
C LYS A 45 7.07 -7.25 -16.83
N VAL A 46 5.76 -7.25 -17.07
CA VAL A 46 5.08 -8.24 -17.89
C VAL A 46 4.25 -7.51 -18.94
N GLY A 47 4.87 -7.21 -20.09
CA GLY A 47 4.28 -6.33 -21.10
C GLY A 47 4.09 -4.92 -20.55
N GLU A 48 2.87 -4.40 -20.62
CA GLU A 48 2.45 -3.09 -20.13
C GLU A 48 2.05 -3.09 -18.64
N VAL A 49 2.23 -4.22 -17.94
CA VAL A 49 1.95 -4.35 -16.51
C VAL A 49 3.26 -4.35 -15.72
N THR A 50 3.32 -3.55 -14.65
CA THR A 50 4.43 -3.56 -13.69
C THR A 50 3.99 -4.22 -12.39
N THR A 51 4.71 -5.23 -11.92
CA THR A 51 4.51 -5.82 -10.59
C THR A 51 5.50 -5.19 -9.59
N ILE A 52 5.02 -4.91 -8.39
CA ILE A 52 5.77 -4.31 -7.28
C ILE A 52 5.57 -5.23 -6.06
N GLY A 53 6.56 -6.09 -5.81
CA GLY A 53 6.58 -7.07 -4.75
C GLY A 53 7.28 -6.55 -3.50
N ILE A 54 6.62 -6.61 -2.34
CA ILE A 54 7.25 -6.41 -1.04
C ILE A 54 7.97 -7.69 -0.66
N ASN A 55 9.28 -7.61 -0.37
CA ASN A 55 10.16 -8.76 -0.22
C ASN A 55 10.91 -8.74 1.12
N ARG A 56 10.15 -8.93 2.20
CA ARG A 56 10.63 -9.18 3.56
C ARG A 56 9.84 -10.33 4.20
N PRO A 57 9.77 -11.51 3.56
CA PRO A 57 8.92 -12.62 3.98
C PRO A 57 9.19 -13.07 5.43
N GLU A 58 10.45 -13.01 5.86
CA GLU A 58 10.91 -13.33 7.22
C GLU A 58 10.26 -12.44 8.30
N LYS A 59 9.84 -11.22 7.94
CA LYS A 59 9.07 -10.32 8.80
C LYS A 59 7.63 -10.11 8.30
N ARG A 60 7.07 -11.07 7.56
CA ARG A 60 5.72 -10.99 6.98
C ARG A 60 5.49 -9.67 6.22
N ASN A 61 6.49 -9.22 5.48
CA ASN A 61 6.44 -8.03 4.65
C ASN A 61 6.05 -6.76 5.42
N CYS A 62 6.48 -6.61 6.69
CA CYS A 62 6.35 -5.32 7.37
C CYS A 62 7.21 -4.25 6.69
N ILE A 63 6.80 -2.99 6.81
CA ILE A 63 7.41 -1.84 6.16
C ILE A 63 8.25 -1.08 7.19
N ASN A 64 9.57 -1.11 6.98
CA ASN A 64 10.50 -0.22 7.66
C ASN A 64 10.78 1.01 6.79
N SER A 65 11.59 1.94 7.28
CA SER A 65 11.98 3.16 6.54
C SER A 65 12.59 2.85 5.16
N SER A 66 13.38 1.78 5.03
CA SER A 66 14.03 1.40 3.77
C SER A 66 13.02 0.90 2.74
N THR A 67 12.17 -0.06 3.14
CA THR A 67 11.11 -0.62 2.29
C THR A 67 10.12 0.46 1.89
N SER A 68 9.78 1.38 2.80
CA SER A 68 8.93 2.54 2.50
C SER A 68 9.51 3.37 1.35
N ARG A 69 10.79 3.74 1.46
CA ARG A 69 11.51 4.50 0.43
C ARG A 69 11.55 3.76 -0.91
N PHE A 70 11.87 2.46 -0.92
CA PHE A 70 11.93 1.70 -2.17
C PHE A 70 10.57 1.45 -2.81
N LEU A 71 9.51 1.32 -2.01
CA LEU A 71 8.13 1.26 -2.51
C LEU A 71 7.73 2.58 -3.16
N GLU A 72 8.03 3.71 -2.51
CA GLU A 72 7.78 5.03 -3.09
C GLU A 72 8.47 5.20 -4.44
N ILE A 73 9.78 4.89 -4.51
CA ILE A 73 10.55 4.96 -5.76
C ILE A 73 9.96 4.01 -6.83
N ALA A 74 9.59 2.78 -6.45
CA ALA A 74 9.00 1.82 -7.40
C ALA A 74 7.67 2.33 -7.98
N ILE A 75 6.80 2.87 -7.12
CA ILE A 75 5.51 3.43 -7.53
C ILE A 75 5.72 4.69 -8.40
N GLU A 76 6.65 5.57 -8.05
CA GLU A 76 6.96 6.75 -8.87
C GLU A 76 7.54 6.37 -10.24
N ASN A 77 8.40 5.36 -10.30
CA ASN A 77 8.92 4.85 -11.56
C ASN A 77 7.81 4.27 -12.44
N PHE A 78 6.86 3.55 -11.84
CA PHE A 78 5.66 3.05 -12.53
C PHE A 78 4.79 4.21 -13.06
N GLU A 79 4.50 5.22 -12.24
CA GLU A 79 3.69 6.39 -12.62
C GLU A 79 4.34 7.14 -13.79
N ASN A 80 5.67 7.27 -13.80
CA ASN A 80 6.40 8.02 -14.83
C ASN A 80 6.70 7.21 -16.10
N ASP A 81 6.48 5.90 -16.12
CA ASP A 81 6.77 5.06 -17.28
C ASP A 81 5.60 5.01 -18.27
N SER A 82 5.74 5.63 -19.43
CA SER A 82 4.72 5.66 -20.48
C SER A 82 4.41 4.29 -21.09
N ARG A 83 5.24 3.27 -20.85
CA ARG A 83 5.00 1.89 -21.29
C ARG A 83 4.29 1.03 -20.25
N SER A 84 4.11 1.53 -19.03
CA SER A 84 3.40 0.83 -17.96
C SER A 84 2.02 1.46 -17.76
N TYR A 85 0.98 0.65 -17.98
CA TYR A 85 -0.42 1.09 -17.93
C TYR A 85 -1.07 0.72 -16.60
N VAL A 86 -0.75 -0.46 -16.06
CA VAL A 86 -1.35 -0.97 -14.80
C VAL A 86 -0.25 -1.48 -13.88
N GLY A 87 -0.35 -1.13 -12.60
CA GLY A 87 0.54 -1.63 -11.56
C GLY A 87 -0.13 -2.72 -10.73
N ILE A 88 0.65 -3.70 -10.25
CA ILE A 88 0.18 -4.71 -9.30
C ILE A 88 1.07 -4.66 -8.07
N ILE A 89 0.49 -4.43 -6.91
CA ILE A 89 1.22 -4.52 -5.63
C ILE A 89 0.93 -5.90 -5.03
N HIS A 90 1.97 -6.61 -4.59
CA HIS A 90 1.83 -7.90 -3.92
C HIS A 90 2.92 -8.10 -2.86
N GLY A 91 2.77 -9.12 -2.03
CA GLY A 91 3.83 -9.56 -1.13
C GLY A 91 4.49 -10.86 -1.60
N ILE A 92 5.78 -11.01 -1.35
CA ILE A 92 6.55 -12.23 -1.61
C ILE A 92 6.57 -13.10 -0.35
N GLY A 93 6.47 -14.42 -0.52
CA GLY A 93 6.53 -15.39 0.59
C GLY A 93 5.24 -15.54 1.40
N GLY A 94 4.08 -15.44 0.74
CA GLY A 94 2.80 -15.92 1.28
C GLY A 94 2.04 -14.95 2.20
N ASN A 95 2.54 -13.73 2.38
CA ASN A 95 1.82 -12.65 3.06
C ASN A 95 1.91 -11.38 2.25
N PHE A 96 0.87 -10.56 2.26
CA PHE A 96 0.88 -9.29 1.56
C PHE A 96 1.74 -8.26 2.32
N CYS A 97 1.29 -7.82 3.49
CA CYS A 97 1.99 -6.85 4.33
C CYS A 97 1.39 -6.81 5.73
N SER A 98 2.25 -6.90 6.75
CA SER A 98 1.85 -6.88 8.16
C SER A 98 1.82 -5.48 8.80
N GLY A 99 2.02 -4.42 8.01
CA GLY A 99 1.99 -3.03 8.48
C GLY A 99 3.38 -2.46 8.76
N GLU A 100 3.46 -1.45 9.62
CA GLU A 100 4.74 -0.82 9.98
C GLU A 100 5.62 -1.76 10.83
N ASP A 101 6.94 -1.64 10.67
CA ASP A 101 7.91 -2.44 11.43
C ASP A 101 7.94 -1.98 12.89
N LEU A 102 7.20 -2.68 13.76
CA LEU A 102 7.11 -2.38 15.19
C LEU A 102 8.47 -2.45 15.90
N GLU A 103 9.42 -3.24 15.41
CA GLU A 103 10.78 -3.24 15.97
C GLU A 103 11.51 -1.94 15.65
N GLU A 104 11.30 -1.37 14.47
CA GLU A 104 11.85 -0.05 14.15
C GLU A 104 11.20 1.03 15.01
N ILE A 105 9.85 1.03 15.12
CA ILE A 105 9.10 2.00 15.92
C ILE A 105 9.53 1.95 17.40
N ALA A 106 9.67 0.76 17.98
CA ALA A 106 10.08 0.59 19.38
C ALA A 106 11.45 1.21 19.69
N ASN A 107 12.32 1.32 18.67
CA ASN A 107 13.69 1.82 18.77
C ASN A 107 13.84 3.26 18.27
N GLN A 108 12.75 3.96 17.93
CA GLN A 108 12.81 5.37 17.51
C GLN A 108 13.13 6.26 18.70
N SER A 109 14.10 7.15 18.52
CA SER A 109 14.55 8.13 19.52
C SER A 109 13.86 9.50 19.37
N SER A 110 13.11 9.72 18.29
CA SER A 110 12.38 10.96 18.03
C SER A 110 11.11 10.70 17.20
N PRO A 111 10.11 11.61 17.23
CA PRO A 111 8.92 11.51 16.39
C PRO A 111 9.32 11.57 14.91
N LYS A 112 9.15 10.45 14.21
CA LYS A 112 9.27 10.39 12.75
C LYS A 112 7.89 10.39 12.11
N THR A 113 7.84 10.84 10.86
CA THR A 113 6.66 10.64 10.03
C THR A 113 6.45 9.15 9.76
N SER A 114 5.21 8.75 9.48
CA SER A 114 4.86 7.34 9.33
C SER A 114 5.63 6.74 8.15
N SER A 115 6.04 5.47 8.27
CA SER A 115 6.64 4.74 7.15
C SER A 115 5.63 4.48 6.01
N MET A 116 4.39 4.96 6.12
CA MET A 116 3.32 4.80 5.15
C MET A 116 2.99 6.08 4.37
N ASP A 117 3.78 7.15 4.49
CA ASP A 117 3.49 8.45 3.85
C ASP A 117 3.30 8.35 2.33
N PHE A 118 4.03 7.44 1.67
CA PHE A 118 3.89 7.17 0.24
C PHE A 118 2.45 6.78 -0.15
N SER A 119 1.65 6.24 0.76
CA SER A 119 0.27 5.86 0.45
C SER A 119 -0.69 7.05 0.33
N HIS A 120 -0.27 8.26 0.73
CA HIS A 120 -1.14 9.42 0.76
C HIS A 120 -1.52 9.91 -0.64
N LYS A 121 -0.57 10.07 -1.56
CA LYS A 121 -0.87 10.61 -2.88
C LYS A 121 -1.79 9.66 -3.68
N ILE A 122 -2.83 10.24 -4.30
CA ILE A 122 -3.70 9.54 -5.25
C ILE A 122 -2.88 9.26 -6.50
N ARG A 123 -2.94 8.03 -6.99
CA ARG A 123 -2.18 7.58 -8.16
C ARG A 123 -2.94 7.91 -9.43
N THR A 124 -2.22 8.21 -10.50
CA THR A 124 -2.80 8.61 -11.78
C THR A 124 -3.11 7.41 -12.65
N LYS A 125 -2.44 6.26 -12.43
CA LYS A 125 -2.68 5.02 -13.15
C LYS A 125 -3.33 3.94 -12.27
N PRO A 126 -4.04 2.97 -12.87
CA PRO A 126 -4.67 1.88 -12.14
C PRO A 126 -3.65 1.02 -11.37
N LEU A 127 -3.99 0.73 -10.12
CA LEU A 127 -3.28 -0.21 -9.25
C LEU A 127 -4.19 -1.37 -8.82
N VAL A 128 -3.66 -2.59 -8.86
CA VAL A 128 -4.33 -3.80 -8.36
C VAL A 128 -3.57 -4.37 -7.17
N ALA A 129 -4.23 -4.60 -6.04
CA ALA A 129 -3.69 -5.33 -4.92
C ALA A 129 -3.89 -6.83 -5.12
N ALA A 130 -2.81 -7.62 -5.08
CA ALA A 130 -2.84 -9.08 -5.05
C ALA A 130 -2.45 -9.57 -3.65
N VAL A 131 -3.45 -9.91 -2.85
CA VAL A 131 -3.30 -10.10 -1.41
C VAL A 131 -3.31 -11.59 -1.05
N SER A 132 -2.17 -12.07 -0.58
CA SER A 132 -2.02 -13.38 0.07
C SER A 132 -1.86 -13.20 1.58
N GLY A 133 -2.34 -14.16 2.39
CA GLY A 133 -2.14 -14.16 3.84
C GLY A 133 -2.59 -12.86 4.52
N TYR A 134 -1.70 -12.22 5.31
CA TYR A 134 -2.06 -11.02 6.06
C TYR A 134 -1.90 -9.71 5.27
N ALA A 135 -2.94 -8.87 5.32
CA ALA A 135 -2.91 -7.44 4.96
C ALA A 135 -3.47 -6.60 6.12
N VAL A 136 -2.61 -6.27 7.10
CA VAL A 136 -3.04 -5.69 8.38
C VAL A 136 -2.36 -4.36 8.68
N GLY A 137 -3.06 -3.49 9.41
CA GLY A 137 -2.59 -2.15 9.75
C GLY A 137 -2.21 -1.33 8.53
N GLY A 138 -0.94 -0.94 8.42
CA GLY A 138 -0.42 -0.26 7.23
C GLY A 138 -0.51 -1.11 5.94
N GLY A 139 -0.50 -2.44 6.03
CA GLY A 139 -0.72 -3.30 4.87
C GLY A 139 -2.12 -3.13 4.27
N LEU A 140 -3.15 -3.00 5.11
CA LEU A 140 -4.51 -2.68 4.67
C LEU A 140 -4.59 -1.28 4.03
N ASN A 141 -3.76 -0.33 4.48
CA ASN A 141 -3.67 0.98 3.84
C ASN A 141 -3.18 0.88 2.37
N ILE A 142 -2.21 0.00 2.11
CA ILE A 142 -1.70 -0.25 0.75
C ILE A 142 -2.81 -0.88 -0.12
N VAL A 143 -3.60 -1.80 0.43
CA VAL A 143 -4.78 -2.35 -0.26
C VAL A 143 -5.78 -1.25 -0.60
N LEU A 144 -6.13 -0.39 0.37
CA LEU A 144 -7.06 0.74 0.17
C LEU A 144 -6.53 1.81 -0.80
N MET A 145 -5.22 1.89 -1.01
CA MET A 145 -4.61 2.77 -2.01
C MET A 145 -4.85 2.25 -3.43
N CYS A 146 -5.00 0.94 -3.62
CA CYS A 146 -5.23 0.32 -4.91
C CYS A 146 -6.68 0.50 -5.38
N ASP A 147 -6.88 0.48 -6.68
CA ASP A 147 -8.20 0.60 -7.32
C ASP A 147 -9.01 -0.69 -7.19
N LEU A 148 -8.34 -1.83 -7.39
CA LEU A 148 -8.95 -3.16 -7.40
C LEU A 148 -8.18 -4.10 -6.49
N THR A 149 -8.90 -5.02 -5.85
CA THR A 149 -8.34 -5.96 -4.88
C THR A 149 -8.72 -7.39 -5.24
N VAL A 150 -7.71 -8.24 -5.37
CA VAL A 150 -7.82 -9.70 -5.52
C VAL A 150 -7.30 -10.33 -4.24
N LEU A 151 -8.16 -11.02 -3.50
CA LEU A 151 -7.83 -11.70 -2.24
C LEU A 151 -7.71 -13.20 -2.44
N GLU A 152 -6.76 -13.83 -1.78
CA GLU A 152 -6.81 -15.28 -1.54
C GLU A 152 -7.89 -15.60 -0.50
N GLU A 153 -8.50 -16.78 -0.60
CA GLU A 153 -9.55 -17.24 0.32
C GLU A 153 -9.12 -17.25 1.80
N ASN A 154 -7.83 -17.44 2.08
CA ASN A 154 -7.26 -17.43 3.42
C ASN A 154 -6.75 -16.05 3.86
N ALA A 155 -6.96 -15.01 3.06
CA ALA A 155 -6.46 -13.68 3.36
C ALA A 155 -7.18 -13.08 4.59
N LEU A 156 -6.40 -12.44 5.46
CA LEU A 156 -6.89 -11.82 6.69
C LEU A 156 -6.50 -10.35 6.70
N LEU A 157 -7.52 -9.50 6.86
CA LEU A 157 -7.39 -8.06 6.87
C LEU A 157 -7.77 -7.49 8.24
N GLY A 158 -7.34 -6.26 8.53
CA GLY A 158 -7.82 -5.54 9.71
C GLY A 158 -6.82 -4.53 10.28
N PHE A 159 -7.31 -3.68 11.17
CA PHE A 159 -6.52 -2.63 11.82
C PHE A 159 -5.88 -3.12 13.11
N TYR A 160 -4.96 -4.09 13.01
CA TYR A 160 -4.30 -4.66 14.19
C TYR A 160 -3.42 -3.64 14.93
N ASN A 161 -3.07 -2.53 14.27
CA ASN A 161 -2.45 -1.35 14.87
C ASN A 161 -3.25 -0.80 16.08
N ARG A 162 -4.58 -1.02 16.13
CA ARG A 162 -5.42 -0.74 17.31
C ARG A 162 -4.87 -1.37 18.58
N ARG A 163 -4.34 -2.60 18.49
CA ARG A 163 -3.80 -3.32 19.64
C ARG A 163 -2.58 -2.62 20.23
N PHE A 164 -1.85 -1.85 19.42
CA PHE A 164 -0.55 -1.26 19.75
C PHE A 164 -0.62 0.27 19.94
N GLY A 165 -1.81 0.87 19.90
CA GLY A 165 -1.96 2.33 20.00
C GLY A 165 -1.41 3.09 18.80
N LEU A 166 -1.30 2.43 17.64
CA LEU A 166 -0.88 3.07 16.38
C LEU A 166 -2.12 3.67 15.69
N PRO A 167 -2.23 5.00 15.56
CA PRO A 167 -3.38 5.64 14.93
C PRO A 167 -3.45 5.36 13.43
N CYS A 168 -4.67 5.36 12.88
CA CYS A 168 -4.87 5.30 11.43
C CYS A 168 -4.69 6.70 10.84
N SER A 169 -4.19 6.78 9.61
CA SER A 169 -4.07 8.07 8.93
C SER A 169 -5.43 8.56 8.42
N LYS A 170 -5.61 9.88 8.34
CA LYS A 170 -6.85 10.51 7.82
C LYS A 170 -7.24 9.97 6.43
N ARG A 171 -6.26 9.71 5.57
CA ARG A 171 -6.54 9.21 4.22
C ARG A 171 -6.95 7.74 4.21
N GLN A 172 -6.36 6.94 5.08
CA GLN A 172 -6.72 5.54 5.26
C GLN A 172 -8.17 5.41 5.73
N THR A 173 -8.57 6.20 6.73
CA THR A 173 -9.95 6.18 7.24
C THR A 173 -10.96 6.68 6.21
N HIS A 174 -10.61 7.72 5.44
CA HIS A 174 -11.46 8.24 4.38
C HIS A 174 -11.69 7.21 3.25
N ARG A 175 -10.63 6.54 2.77
CA ARG A 175 -10.75 5.48 1.76
C ARG A 175 -11.60 4.32 2.27
N LEU A 176 -11.36 3.86 3.50
CA LEU A 176 -12.16 2.78 4.08
C LEU A 176 -13.64 3.15 4.15
N ALA A 177 -13.97 4.33 4.67
CA ALA A 177 -15.36 4.78 4.78
C ALA A 177 -16.04 4.91 3.41
N ALA A 178 -15.32 5.39 2.39
CA ALA A 178 -15.82 5.46 1.03
C ALA A 178 -16.03 4.08 0.40
N THR A 179 -15.22 3.08 0.73
CA THR A 179 -15.31 1.72 0.18
C THR A 179 -16.39 0.88 0.85
N VAL A 180 -16.44 0.83 2.18
CA VAL A 180 -17.32 -0.09 2.93
C VAL A 180 -18.46 0.61 3.68
N GLY A 181 -18.52 1.95 3.64
CA GLY A 181 -19.44 2.75 4.43
C GLY A 181 -18.98 2.97 5.87
N LEU A 182 -19.50 4.04 6.50
CA LEU A 182 -19.04 4.51 7.80
C LEU A 182 -19.19 3.48 8.93
N SER A 183 -20.32 2.77 9.00
CA SER A 183 -20.60 1.83 10.10
C SER A 183 -19.61 0.67 10.13
N ARG A 184 -19.38 0.03 8.98
CA ARG A 184 -18.40 -1.06 8.81
C ARG A 184 -16.97 -0.58 9.02
N ALA A 185 -16.66 0.64 8.56
CA ALA A 185 -15.36 1.26 8.80
C ALA A 185 -15.08 1.46 10.30
N LEU A 186 -16.07 1.97 11.05
CA LEU A 186 -15.97 2.15 12.50
C LEU A 186 -15.82 0.82 13.23
N ASP A 187 -16.57 -0.21 12.85
CA ASP A 187 -16.41 -1.56 13.42
C ASP A 187 -14.95 -2.02 13.32
N LEU A 188 -14.35 -2.00 12.13
CA LEU A 188 -12.95 -2.43 11.95
C LEU A 188 -11.93 -1.56 12.70
N ILE A 189 -12.09 -0.23 12.68
CA ILE A 189 -11.12 0.70 13.29
C ILE A 189 -11.20 0.69 14.83
N LEU A 190 -12.42 0.60 15.38
CA LEU A 190 -12.62 0.65 16.83
C LEU A 190 -12.29 -0.70 17.48
N THR A 191 -12.74 -1.81 16.89
CA THR A 191 -12.52 -3.14 17.46
C THR A 191 -11.13 -3.68 17.16
N GLY A 192 -10.52 -3.28 16.03
CA GLY A 192 -9.29 -3.90 15.53
C GLY A 192 -9.45 -5.40 15.23
N ARG A 193 -10.69 -5.86 14.99
CA ARG A 193 -10.99 -7.26 14.70
C ARG A 193 -10.45 -7.68 13.34
N THR A 194 -10.44 -8.99 13.14
CA THR A 194 -10.09 -9.60 11.86
C THR A 194 -11.27 -9.53 10.90
N LEU A 195 -10.98 -9.21 9.64
CA LEU A 195 -11.88 -9.26 8.50
C LEU A 195 -11.41 -10.40 7.58
N THR A 196 -12.27 -11.38 7.33
CA THR A 196 -11.96 -12.51 6.44
C THR A 196 -12.08 -12.11 4.98
N ALA A 197 -11.50 -12.88 4.06
CA ALA A 197 -11.62 -12.64 2.62
C ALA A 197 -13.08 -12.64 2.14
N GLU A 198 -13.90 -13.57 2.66
CA GLU A 198 -15.32 -13.65 2.34
C GLU A 198 -16.08 -12.40 2.79
N GLU A 199 -15.87 -11.98 4.04
CA GLU A 199 -16.51 -10.78 4.57
C GLU A 199 -16.06 -9.52 3.81
N ALA A 200 -14.76 -9.41 3.51
CA ALA A 200 -14.21 -8.31 2.71
C ALA A 200 -14.84 -8.22 1.33
N PHE A 201 -15.09 -9.36 0.67
CA PHE A 201 -15.77 -9.40 -0.62
C PHE A 201 -17.24 -8.98 -0.50
N GLN A 202 -17.97 -9.50 0.49
CA GLN A 202 -19.36 -9.11 0.75
C GLN A 202 -19.51 -7.61 1.06
N TRP A 203 -18.50 -7.00 1.65
CA TRP A 203 -18.48 -5.57 1.98
C TRP A 203 -18.11 -4.66 0.81
N GLY A 204 -17.64 -5.23 -0.30
CA GLY A 204 -17.13 -4.48 -1.46
C GLY A 204 -15.69 -3.98 -1.29
N LEU A 205 -14.96 -4.42 -0.25
CA LEU A 205 -13.54 -4.12 -0.07
C LEU A 205 -12.67 -4.90 -1.07
N ALA A 206 -13.12 -6.08 -1.47
CA ALA A 206 -12.47 -6.92 -2.47
C ALA A 206 -13.36 -7.13 -3.70
N ASN A 207 -12.74 -7.18 -4.87
CA ASN A 207 -13.45 -7.41 -6.14
C ASN A 207 -13.46 -8.89 -6.52
N ARG A 208 -12.51 -9.69 -6.02
CA ARG A 208 -12.37 -11.12 -6.33
C ARG A 208 -11.79 -11.87 -5.14
N ILE A 209 -12.30 -13.09 -4.92
CA ILE A 209 -11.66 -14.12 -4.09
C ILE A 209 -11.13 -15.20 -5.01
N VAL A 210 -9.90 -15.66 -4.75
CA VAL A 210 -9.22 -16.68 -5.54
C VAL A 210 -8.59 -17.73 -4.64
N ALA A 211 -8.21 -18.86 -5.23
CA ALA A 211 -7.53 -19.93 -4.50
C ALA A 211 -6.18 -19.47 -3.95
N CYS A 212 -5.76 -20.04 -2.80
CA CYS A 212 -4.47 -19.75 -2.18
C CYS A 212 -3.30 -19.92 -3.17
N GLY A 213 -2.33 -19.02 -3.13
CA GLY A 213 -1.18 -18.98 -4.03
C GLY A 213 -1.44 -18.45 -5.45
N THR A 214 -2.66 -18.04 -5.79
CA THR A 214 -3.02 -17.62 -7.15
C THR A 214 -3.30 -16.12 -7.31
N ALA A 215 -3.25 -15.33 -6.21
CA ALA A 215 -3.62 -13.91 -6.25
C ALA A 215 -2.84 -13.10 -7.29
N LEU A 216 -1.51 -13.27 -7.37
CA LEU A 216 -0.68 -12.53 -8.33
C LEU A 216 -1.04 -12.88 -9.78
N GLY A 217 -1.23 -14.16 -10.09
CA GLY A 217 -1.60 -14.60 -11.43
C GLY A 217 -2.98 -14.08 -11.85
N GLN A 218 -3.93 -14.08 -10.93
CA GLN A 218 -5.28 -13.58 -11.16
C GLN A 218 -5.32 -12.04 -11.27
N ALA A 219 -4.52 -11.33 -10.47
CA ALA A 219 -4.33 -9.90 -10.60
C ALA A 219 -3.66 -9.53 -11.94
N LEU A 220 -2.72 -10.34 -12.43
CA LEU A 220 -2.10 -10.16 -13.74
C LEU A 220 -3.12 -10.35 -14.88
N GLN A 221 -3.99 -11.34 -14.77
CA GLN A 221 -5.08 -11.53 -15.72
C GLN A 221 -6.05 -10.34 -15.72
N LEU A 222 -6.41 -9.83 -14.54
CA LEU A 222 -7.23 -8.63 -14.38
C LEU A 222 -6.55 -7.40 -15.00
N ALA A 223 -5.26 -7.17 -14.70
CA ALA A 223 -4.50 -6.06 -15.25
C ALA A 223 -4.41 -6.12 -16.79
N ARG A 224 -4.14 -7.30 -17.37
CA ARG A 224 -4.17 -7.49 -18.83
C ARG A 224 -5.52 -7.17 -19.45
N SER A 225 -6.62 -7.42 -18.72
CA SER A 225 -7.95 -7.06 -19.19
C SER A 225 -8.20 -5.55 -19.23
N LEU A 226 -7.44 -4.74 -18.47
CA LEU A 226 -7.48 -3.28 -18.50
C LEU A 226 -6.57 -2.69 -19.58
N VAL A 227 -5.39 -3.31 -19.79
CA VAL A 227 -4.38 -2.86 -20.78
C VAL A 227 -4.93 -2.79 -22.21
N LYS A 228 -5.83 -3.70 -22.58
CA LYS A 228 -6.39 -3.77 -23.95
C LYS A 228 -7.31 -2.60 -24.32
N PHE A 229 -7.72 -1.76 -23.37
CA PHE A 229 -8.66 -0.66 -23.62
C PHE A 229 -7.94 0.66 -23.98
N PRO A 230 -8.63 1.62 -24.63
CA PRO A 230 -8.10 2.97 -24.84
C PRO A 230 -7.78 3.66 -23.51
N GLN A 231 -6.49 3.81 -23.20
CA GLN A 231 -6.03 4.23 -21.88
C GLN A 231 -6.52 5.62 -21.47
N GLN A 232 -6.57 6.58 -22.39
CA GLN A 232 -7.01 7.94 -22.06
C GLN A 232 -8.46 7.99 -21.54
N CYS A 233 -9.37 7.22 -22.15
CA CYS A 233 -10.76 7.11 -21.68
C CYS A 233 -10.84 6.46 -20.31
N LEU A 234 -10.15 5.32 -20.13
CA LEU A 234 -10.12 4.58 -18.87
C LEU A 234 -9.60 5.46 -17.72
N LEU A 235 -8.52 6.19 -17.95
CA LEU A 235 -7.93 7.10 -16.96
C LEU A 235 -8.85 8.29 -16.66
N HIS A 236 -9.53 8.84 -17.67
CA HIS A 236 -10.48 9.92 -17.49
C HIS A 236 -11.67 9.51 -16.60
N ASP A 237 -12.31 8.39 -16.93
CA ASP A 237 -13.46 7.86 -16.16
C ASP A 237 -13.07 7.56 -14.71
N ARG A 238 -11.91 6.94 -14.53
CA ARG A 238 -11.32 6.71 -13.21
C ARG A 238 -11.13 8.01 -12.45
N ASN A 239 -10.50 9.02 -13.05
CA ASN A 239 -10.18 10.26 -12.37
C ASN A 239 -11.43 11.03 -11.94
N ILE A 240 -12.47 11.08 -12.78
CA ILE A 240 -13.75 11.71 -12.40
C ILE A 240 -14.40 10.98 -11.22
N LEU A 241 -14.32 9.65 -11.16
CA LEU A 241 -14.83 8.89 -10.01
C LEU A 241 -14.05 9.20 -8.73
N TYR A 242 -12.72 9.29 -8.81
CA TYR A 242 -11.91 9.72 -7.67
C TYR A 242 -12.27 11.13 -7.23
N GLU A 243 -12.42 12.06 -8.16
CA GLU A 243 -12.86 13.41 -7.86
C GLU A 243 -14.24 13.40 -7.20
N SER A 244 -15.22 12.65 -7.70
CA SER A 244 -16.58 12.64 -7.13
C SER A 244 -16.63 12.06 -5.72
N VAL A 245 -15.83 11.04 -5.43
CA VAL A 245 -15.82 10.34 -4.13
C VAL A 245 -14.96 11.09 -3.10
N PHE A 246 -13.87 11.72 -3.53
CA PHE A 246 -12.89 12.34 -2.64
C PHE A 246 -12.94 13.89 -2.62
N ASN A 247 -13.82 14.56 -3.39
CA ASN A 247 -14.00 16.03 -3.38
C ASN A 247 -14.73 16.55 -2.14
N ILE A 248 -14.04 16.54 -1.00
CA ILE A 248 -14.23 17.53 0.08
C ILE A 248 -12.84 17.95 0.54
N ASN A 249 -12.45 19.20 0.27
CA ASN A 249 -11.32 19.97 0.83
C ASN A 249 -10.35 19.16 1.74
N LEU A 250 -9.53 18.30 1.15
CA LEU A 250 -8.44 17.63 1.86
C LEU A 250 -7.18 18.52 2.01
N HIS A 251 -7.30 19.83 1.79
CA HIS A 251 -6.25 20.81 2.03
C HIS A 251 -5.82 20.90 3.51
N ASP A 252 -6.54 20.26 4.41
CA ASP A 252 -6.11 20.11 5.80
C ASP A 252 -5.27 18.83 5.96
N GLU A 253 -4.03 18.90 5.50
CA GLU A 253 -2.96 17.92 5.77
C GLU A 253 -2.45 18.01 7.23
N ASN A 254 -2.91 18.97 8.03
CA ASN A 254 -2.39 19.28 9.36
C ASN A 254 -2.93 18.42 10.52
N THR A 255 -3.68 17.35 10.23
CA THR A 255 -3.96 16.30 11.24
C THR A 255 -2.95 15.16 11.09
N ASN A 256 -1.66 15.53 11.10
CA ASN A 256 -0.59 14.56 11.21
C ASN A 256 -0.64 13.99 12.63
N PRO A 257 -0.83 12.67 12.84
CA PRO A 257 -0.99 12.09 14.18
C PRO A 257 0.30 12.11 15.01
N SER A 258 1.29 12.94 14.68
CA SER A 258 2.67 12.90 15.16
C SER A 258 2.80 12.86 16.69
N THR A 259 1.91 13.53 17.42
CA THR A 259 1.90 13.50 18.90
C THR A 259 1.41 12.17 19.47
N VAL A 260 0.27 11.66 18.99
CA VAL A 260 -0.32 10.36 19.41
C VAL A 260 0.56 9.20 18.93
N PHE A 261 1.12 9.33 17.73
CA PHE A 261 2.03 8.34 17.14
C PHE A 261 3.30 8.17 17.97
N HIS A 262 3.79 9.19 18.68
CA HIS A 262 5.02 9.05 19.43
C HIS A 262 4.82 8.36 20.79
N GLU A 263 3.88 8.81 21.62
CA GLU A 263 3.78 8.31 23.01
C GLU A 263 3.11 6.94 23.10
N GLU A 264 1.94 6.75 22.50
CA GLU A 264 1.17 5.51 22.65
C GLU A 264 1.78 4.38 21.78
N SER A 265 2.18 4.70 20.55
CA SER A 265 2.68 3.71 19.60
C SER A 265 4.05 3.17 19.99
N THR A 266 4.97 4.02 20.50
CA THR A 266 6.30 3.56 20.97
C THR A 266 6.16 2.62 22.16
N HIS A 267 5.32 2.96 23.14
CA HIS A 267 5.06 2.09 24.30
C HIS A 267 4.41 0.76 23.89
N GLY A 268 3.46 0.80 22.96
CA GLY A 268 2.84 -0.40 22.42
C GLY A 268 3.79 -1.30 21.64
N ALA A 269 4.63 -0.70 20.81
CA ALA A 269 5.68 -1.38 20.08
C ALA A 269 6.74 -2.00 21.01
N GLN A 270 7.17 -1.29 22.06
CA GLN A 270 8.10 -1.83 23.06
C GLN A 270 7.54 -3.07 23.76
N LYS A 271 6.25 -3.09 24.10
CA LYS A 271 5.60 -4.30 24.67
C LYS A 271 5.52 -5.45 23.67
N PHE A 272 5.28 -5.18 22.39
CA PHE A 272 5.32 -6.21 21.34
C PHE A 272 6.70 -6.86 21.27
N VAL A 273 7.77 -6.05 21.29
CA VAL A 273 9.16 -6.52 21.20
C VAL A 273 9.59 -7.25 22.48
N GLN A 274 9.42 -6.62 23.64
CA GLN A 274 9.96 -7.11 24.92
C GLN A 274 9.12 -8.21 25.56
N MET A 275 7.79 -8.11 25.46
CA MET A 275 6.86 -9.01 26.16
C MET A 275 6.15 -10.00 25.21
N GLY A 276 6.35 -9.89 23.90
CA GLY A 276 5.71 -10.76 22.90
C GLY A 276 4.19 -10.58 22.78
N ILE A 277 3.64 -9.55 23.43
CA ILE A 277 2.20 -9.24 23.43
C ILE A 277 1.75 -8.91 22.00
N GLY A 278 0.65 -9.49 21.53
CA GLY A 278 0.10 -9.26 20.19
C GLY A 278 0.64 -10.15 19.07
N LYS A 279 1.80 -10.83 19.25
CA LYS A 279 2.36 -11.78 18.26
C LYS A 279 1.42 -12.94 17.91
N HIS A 280 0.57 -13.33 18.86
CA HIS A 280 -0.44 -14.39 18.75
C HIS A 280 -1.87 -13.85 18.82
N GLY A 281 -2.10 -12.58 18.51
CA GLY A 281 -3.44 -11.99 18.44
C GLY A 281 -4.05 -11.50 19.76
N LYS A 282 -3.35 -11.62 20.89
CA LYS A 282 -3.81 -11.10 22.19
C LYS A 282 -3.66 -9.58 22.30
N SER A 283 -4.73 -8.86 22.66
CA SER A 283 -4.72 -7.42 22.94
C SER A 283 -4.22 -7.12 24.36
N TYR A 284 -3.66 -5.92 24.60
CA TYR A 284 -3.29 -5.44 25.93
C TYR A 284 -4.05 -4.17 26.31
N ASN A 285 -4.06 -3.82 27.59
CA ASN A 285 -4.73 -2.63 28.13
C ASN A 285 -6.26 -2.61 27.96
N LEU A 286 -6.90 -3.77 27.84
CA LEU A 286 -8.35 -3.87 27.95
C LEU A 286 -8.74 -3.62 29.41
N LYS A 287 -9.42 -2.51 29.70
CA LYS A 287 -10.09 -2.34 30.99
C LYS A 287 -11.15 -3.43 31.09
N LYS A 288 -11.00 -4.37 32.05
CA LYS A 288 -12.09 -5.29 32.39
C LYS A 288 -13.25 -4.45 32.93
N LYS A 289 -14.26 -4.22 32.09
CA LYS A 289 -15.50 -3.60 32.55
C LYS A 289 -16.27 -4.68 33.31
N HIS A 290 -16.58 -4.43 34.57
CA HIS A 290 -17.56 -5.27 35.27
C HIS A 290 -18.91 -5.00 34.61
N ILE A 291 -19.39 -5.96 33.83
CA ILE A 291 -20.73 -5.92 33.24
C ILE A 291 -21.66 -6.54 34.29
N PRO A 292 -22.60 -5.78 34.88
CA PRO A 292 -23.61 -6.33 35.77
C PRO A 292 -24.34 -7.50 35.10
N ASP A 293 -24.82 -8.48 35.86
CA ASP A 293 -25.45 -9.68 35.28
C ASP A 293 -26.65 -9.37 34.38
N TRP A 294 -27.31 -8.23 34.58
CA TRP A 294 -28.43 -7.76 33.76
C TRP A 294 -28.02 -7.12 32.42
N GLU A 295 -26.72 -6.82 32.20
CA GLU A 295 -26.18 -6.35 30.92
C GLU A 295 -25.50 -7.48 30.12
N LYS A 296 -25.50 -8.73 30.64
CA LYS A 296 -24.97 -9.91 29.96
C LYS A 296 -26.10 -10.61 29.18
N GLU A 297 -26.55 -10.00 28.09
CA GLU A 297 -27.39 -10.66 27.08
C GLU A 297 -26.53 -11.21 25.93
#